data_AF-A0A423UD49-F1
#
_entry.id   AF-A0A423UD49-F1
#
_cell.length_a   1.000
_cell.length_b   1.000
_cell.length_c   1.000
_cell.angle_alpha   90.00
_cell.angle_beta   90.00
_cell.angle_gamma   90.00
#
_symmetry.space_group_name_H-M   'P 1'
#
loop_
_entity.id
_entity.type
_entity.pdbx_description
1 polymer ?
#
loop_
_entity_poly.entity_id
_entity_poly.type
_entity_poly.pdbx_seq_one_letter_code
_entity_poly.pdbx_strand_id
1 'polypeptide(L)'
;MPNKATMGKSGSKVKTGGKAAAAIGIVTMLASYITPEMIEKTVSWLKDQRFSDKFVELFKMISQSKDNNPLKKIGYQCDAVEEAIETKSAEFPDDAPVAQWHQELAKIRRGVALISKETQPDRRKTRLLQQRSKKLFNSVFAAAIN
;
A
#
# COMPACT_ATOMS: atom_id res chain seq x y z
N MET A 1 -19.35 12.85 -58.43
CA MET A 1 -18.97 11.60 -57.74
C MET A 1 -19.03 11.81 -56.24
N PRO A 2 -19.92 11.13 -55.50
CA PRO A 2 -19.98 11.18 -54.04
C PRO A 2 -19.33 9.93 -53.40
N ASN A 3 -18.60 10.09 -52.29
CA ASN A 3 -18.25 9.01 -51.36
C ASN A 3 -18.04 9.64 -49.96
N LYS A 4 -19.05 9.60 -49.08
CA LYS A 4 -19.32 8.63 -47.98
C LYS A 4 -18.23 8.52 -46.90
N ALA A 5 -18.55 9.18 -45.77
CA ALA A 5 -18.48 8.81 -44.35
C ALA A 5 -17.69 7.55 -43.90
N THR A 6 -16.93 7.69 -42.80
CA THR A 6 -17.14 7.09 -41.45
C THR A 6 -15.89 7.39 -40.60
N MET A 7 -15.95 8.17 -39.51
CA MET A 7 -16.37 7.78 -38.14
C MET A 7 -15.39 6.80 -37.46
N GLY A 8 -14.79 7.19 -36.33
CA GLY A 8 -13.96 6.30 -35.51
C GLY A 8 -13.25 6.99 -34.34
N LYS A 9 -13.99 7.26 -33.27
CA LYS A 9 -13.49 7.62 -31.93
C LYS A 9 -12.55 6.54 -31.36
N SER A 10 -11.81 6.96 -30.33
CA SER A 10 -11.30 6.12 -29.23
C SER A 10 -9.97 5.40 -29.51
N GLY A 11 -8.97 5.45 -28.64
CA GLY A 11 -8.93 5.99 -27.29
C GLY A 11 -7.48 6.07 -26.83
N SER A 12 -7.24 6.95 -25.87
CA SER A 12 -6.00 7.02 -25.11
C SER A 12 -5.64 5.62 -24.59
N LYS A 13 -4.66 4.96 -25.21
CA LYS A 13 -3.94 3.84 -24.59
C LYS A 13 -3.06 4.41 -23.49
N VAL A 14 -3.65 4.70 -22.33
CA VAL A 14 -2.90 5.10 -21.14
C VAL A 14 -2.29 3.83 -20.54
N LYS A 15 -1.00 3.63 -20.83
CA LYS A 15 0.06 3.17 -19.91
C LYS A 15 -0.35 2.23 -18.74
N THR A 16 -1.09 1.14 -18.98
CA THR A 16 -1.39 0.16 -17.93
C THR A 16 -0.13 -0.60 -17.44
N GLY A 17 0.89 -0.74 -18.30
CA GLY A 17 2.12 -1.47 -17.95
C GLY A 17 3.08 -0.74 -16.97
N GLY A 18 3.05 0.60 -16.92
CA GLY A 18 3.99 1.36 -16.10
C GLY A 18 3.64 1.36 -14.60
N LYS A 19 2.35 1.44 -14.29
CA LYS A 19 1.86 1.45 -12.91
C LYS A 19 2.07 0.11 -12.21
N ALA A 20 1.77 -1.00 -12.90
CA ALA A 20 1.99 -2.35 -12.38
C ALA A 20 3.48 -2.65 -12.13
N ALA A 21 4.38 -2.18 -13.01
CA ALA A 21 5.82 -2.32 -12.78
C ALA A 21 6.31 -1.47 -11.58
N ALA A 22 5.80 -0.24 -11.43
CA ALA A 22 6.11 0.62 -10.29
C ALA A 22 5.57 0.04 -8.96
N ALA A 23 4.36 -0.53 -8.99
CA ALA A 23 3.74 -1.26 -7.89
C ALA A 23 4.63 -2.40 -7.38
N ILE A 24 5.04 -3.27 -8.30
CA ILE A 24 5.90 -4.42 -8.00
C ILE A 24 7.26 -3.92 -7.49
N GLY A 25 7.80 -2.85 -8.09
CA GLY A 25 9.04 -2.21 -7.65
C GLY A 25 8.97 -1.73 -6.19
N ILE A 26 7.91 -1.02 -5.81
CA ILE A 26 7.74 -0.48 -4.44
C ILE A 26 7.50 -1.61 -3.44
N VAL A 27 6.67 -2.60 -3.78
CA VAL A 27 6.45 -3.79 -2.95
C VAL A 27 7.77 -4.54 -2.70
N THR A 28 8.62 -4.63 -3.73
CA THR A 28 9.95 -5.23 -3.64
C THR A 28 10.91 -4.37 -2.82
N MET A 29 10.89 -3.04 -2.98
CA MET A 29 11.69 -2.11 -2.17
C MET A 29 11.37 -2.25 -0.69
N LEU A 30 10.10 -2.34 -0.31
CA LEU A 30 9.67 -2.57 1.07
C LEU A 30 10.13 -3.93 1.65
N ALA A 31 10.64 -4.84 0.81
CA ALA A 31 11.26 -6.09 1.23
C ALA A 31 12.78 -6.02 1.38
N SER A 32 13.42 -4.98 0.85
CA SER A 32 14.88 -4.84 0.73
C SER A 32 15.40 -3.62 1.49
N TYR A 33 16.71 -3.42 1.50
CA TYR A 33 17.32 -2.20 1.99
C TYR A 33 16.99 -1.04 1.04
N ILE A 34 16.38 0.04 1.56
CA ILE A 34 15.96 1.20 0.76
C ILE A 34 16.92 2.38 1.03
N THR A 35 17.45 2.99 -0.02
CA THR A 35 18.24 4.23 0.09
C THR A 35 17.31 5.45 0.23
N PRO A 36 17.76 6.55 0.88
CA PRO A 36 16.95 7.77 0.97
C PRO A 36 16.46 8.30 -0.38
N GLU A 37 17.31 8.23 -1.42
CA GLU A 37 16.95 8.64 -2.78
C GLU A 37 15.78 7.82 -3.36
N MET A 38 15.74 6.51 -3.13
CA MET A 38 14.63 5.66 -3.57
C MET A 38 13.33 5.98 -2.83
N ILE A 39 13.42 6.34 -1.54
CA ILE A 39 12.25 6.79 -0.75
C ILE A 39 11.70 8.08 -1.34
N GLU A 40 12.55 9.06 -1.65
CA GLU A 40 12.13 10.34 -2.23
C GLU A 40 11.48 10.17 -3.61
N LYS A 41 12.08 9.36 -4.48
CA LYS A 41 11.48 9.02 -5.78
C LYS A 41 10.11 8.36 -5.63
N THR A 42 9.98 7.43 -4.68
CA THR A 42 8.71 6.77 -4.40
C THR A 42 7.67 7.74 -3.85
N VAL A 43 8.06 8.63 -2.94
CA VAL A 43 7.20 9.67 -2.39
C VAL A 43 6.66 10.60 -3.47
N SER A 44 7.53 11.07 -4.39
CA SER A 44 7.10 11.90 -5.52
C SER A 44 6.12 11.13 -6.41
N TRP A 45 6.42 9.87 -6.72
CA TRP A 45 5.52 9.03 -7.50
C TRP A 45 4.16 8.79 -6.81
N LEU A 46 4.12 8.60 -5.48
CA LEU A 46 2.87 8.46 -4.73
C LEU A 46 2.01 9.72 -4.84
N LYS A 47 2.63 10.90 -4.79
CA LYS A 47 1.92 12.17 -5.02
C LYS A 47 1.37 12.25 -6.44
N ASP A 48 2.14 11.81 -7.44
CA ASP A 48 1.67 11.74 -8.83
C ASP A 48 0.49 10.77 -9.00
N GLN A 49 0.48 9.67 -8.24
CA GLN A 49 -0.65 8.75 -8.16
C GLN A 49 -1.80 9.26 -7.28
N ARG A 50 -1.78 10.53 -6.85
CA ARG A 50 -2.85 11.17 -6.06
C ARG A 50 -3.12 10.47 -4.71
N PHE A 51 -2.12 9.85 -4.09
CA PHE A 51 -2.26 9.45 -2.69
C PHE A 51 -2.37 10.67 -1.79
N SER A 52 -3.09 10.53 -0.67
CA SER A 52 -3.17 11.59 0.33
C SER A 52 -1.81 11.89 0.96
N ASP A 53 -1.62 13.12 1.42
CA ASP A 53 -0.38 13.50 2.12
C ASP A 53 -0.16 12.64 3.37
N LYS A 54 -1.23 12.25 4.06
CA LYS A 54 -1.19 11.34 5.20
C LYS A 54 -0.67 9.96 4.81
N PHE A 55 -1.13 9.38 3.69
CA PHE A 55 -0.59 8.11 3.20
C PHE A 55 0.90 8.23 2.87
N VAL A 56 1.30 9.32 2.21
CA VAL A 56 2.70 9.58 1.83
C VAL A 56 3.60 9.70 3.07
N GLU A 57 3.12 10.35 4.12
CA GLU A 57 3.84 10.45 5.40
C GLU A 57 3.98 9.08 6.07
N LEU A 58 2.90 8.30 6.14
CA LEU A 58 2.92 6.94 6.69
C LEU A 58 3.88 6.03 5.90
N PHE A 59 3.90 6.14 4.58
CA PHE A 59 4.86 5.42 3.74
C PHE A 59 6.31 5.76 4.09
N LYS A 60 6.63 7.05 4.31
CA LYS A 60 7.96 7.46 4.79
C LYS A 60 8.27 6.83 6.14
N MET A 61 7.35 6.85 7.10
CA MET A 61 7.55 6.24 8.41
C MET A 61 7.82 4.72 8.31
N ILE A 62 7.09 4.01 7.45
CA ILE A 62 7.30 2.56 7.19
C ILE A 62 8.69 2.29 6.58
N SER A 63 9.11 3.13 5.63
CA SER A 63 10.34 2.97 4.84
C SER A 63 11.59 3.42 5.60
N GLN A 64 11.46 4.44 6.44
CA GLN A 64 12.53 5.03 7.23
C GLN A 64 12.64 4.45 8.64
N SER A 65 11.73 3.54 9.03
CA SER A 65 11.75 2.83 10.31
C SER A 65 13.05 2.02 10.48
N LYS A 66 14.13 2.71 10.87
CA LYS A 66 15.31 2.18 11.55
C LYS A 66 14.99 1.85 13.01
N ASP A 67 13.82 2.27 13.48
CA ASP A 67 13.31 2.01 14.81
C ASP A 67 13.17 0.50 15.01
N ASN A 68 13.91 -0.05 15.96
CA ASN A 68 13.91 -1.48 16.30
C ASN A 68 12.58 -1.96 16.92
N ASN A 69 11.52 -1.13 16.89
CA ASN A 69 10.21 -1.48 17.41
C ASN A 69 9.30 -2.03 16.30
N PRO A 70 9.19 -3.37 16.17
CA PRO A 70 8.38 -4.00 15.13
C PRO A 70 6.89 -3.65 15.22
N LEU A 71 6.36 -3.41 16.42
CA LEU A 71 4.93 -3.10 16.63
C LEU A 71 4.56 -1.71 16.11
N LYS A 72 5.47 -0.75 16.26
CA LYS A 72 5.27 0.61 15.74
C LYS A 72 5.19 0.62 14.21
N LYS A 73 6.07 -0.12 13.54
CA LYS A 73 6.02 -0.30 12.08
C LYS A 73 4.74 -1.01 11.63
N ILE A 74 4.27 -2.02 12.37
CA ILE A 74 2.97 -2.67 12.11
C ILE A 74 1.84 -1.64 12.21
N GLY A 75 1.87 -0.76 13.22
CA GLY A 75 0.92 0.35 13.38
C GLY A 75 0.85 1.23 12.13
N TYR A 76 2.00 1.74 11.67
CA TYR A 76 2.06 2.56 10.46
C TYR A 76 1.52 1.85 9.21
N GLN A 77 1.81 0.56 9.05
CA GLN A 77 1.24 -0.23 7.96
C GLN A 77 -0.28 -0.35 8.05
N CYS A 78 -0.82 -0.52 9.26
CA CYS A 78 -2.27 -0.57 9.48
C CYS A 78 -2.93 0.77 9.17
N ASP A 79 -2.35 1.87 9.64
CA ASP A 79 -2.86 3.22 9.39
C ASP A 79 -2.79 3.57 7.90
N ALA A 80 -1.73 3.16 7.19
CA ALA A 80 -1.61 3.37 5.75
C ALA A 80 -2.62 2.54 4.95
N VAL A 81 -2.91 1.31 5.40
CA VAL A 81 -3.97 0.47 4.80
C VAL A 81 -5.33 1.14 4.96
N GLU A 82 -5.66 1.60 6.16
CA GLU A 82 -6.93 2.29 6.44
C GLU A 82 -7.08 3.54 5.59
N GLU A 83 -6.04 4.39 5.56
CA GLU A 83 -6.01 5.60 4.74
C GLU A 83 -6.18 5.29 3.25
N ALA A 84 -5.53 4.26 2.72
CA ALA A 84 -5.70 3.86 1.33
C ALA A 84 -7.12 3.36 1.05
N ILE A 85 -7.72 2.56 1.93
CA ILE A 85 -9.11 2.13 1.74
C ILE A 85 -10.07 3.32 1.76
N GLU A 86 -9.89 4.27 2.68
CA GLU A 86 -10.75 5.44 2.82
C GLU A 86 -10.63 6.41 1.62
N THR A 87 -9.41 6.62 1.11
CA THR A 87 -9.15 7.65 0.09
C THR A 87 -9.07 7.12 -1.34
N LYS A 88 -8.84 5.81 -1.53
CA LYS A 88 -8.62 5.18 -2.84
C LYS A 88 -9.60 4.06 -3.17
N SER A 89 -10.59 3.75 -2.32
CA SER A 89 -11.54 2.65 -2.59
C SER A 89 -12.29 2.78 -3.91
N ALA A 90 -12.57 4.00 -4.37
CA ALA A 90 -13.21 4.25 -5.67
C ALA A 90 -12.29 3.92 -6.87
N GLU A 91 -10.98 3.81 -6.67
CA GLU A 91 -9.99 3.47 -7.68
C GLU A 91 -9.62 1.98 -7.65
N PHE A 92 -10.12 1.21 -6.68
CA PHE A 92 -9.83 -0.20 -6.60
C PHE A 92 -10.54 -0.99 -7.72
N PRO A 93 -9.96 -2.14 -8.15
CA PRO A 93 -10.67 -3.09 -8.98
C PRO A 93 -11.99 -3.55 -8.35
N ASP A 94 -13.00 -3.87 -9.17
CA ASP A 94 -14.30 -4.34 -8.70
C ASP A 94 -14.23 -5.63 -7.86
N ASP A 95 -13.19 -6.45 -8.09
CA ASP A 95 -12.92 -7.70 -7.37
C ASP A 95 -12.02 -7.52 -6.13
N ALA A 96 -11.67 -6.28 -5.78
CA ALA A 96 -10.85 -6.00 -4.62
C ALA A 96 -11.52 -6.50 -3.32
N PRO A 97 -10.85 -7.32 -2.49
CA PRO A 97 -11.44 -7.93 -1.31
C PRO A 97 -11.49 -6.97 -0.10
N VAL A 98 -12.08 -5.78 -0.27
CA VAL A 98 -12.10 -4.68 0.71
C VAL A 98 -12.65 -5.12 2.07
N ALA A 99 -13.75 -5.87 2.08
CA ALA A 99 -14.32 -6.42 3.32
C ALA A 99 -13.34 -7.34 4.07
N GLN A 100 -12.58 -8.17 3.32
CA GLN A 100 -11.58 -9.06 3.92
C GLN A 100 -10.39 -8.25 4.45
N TRP A 101 -9.99 -7.18 3.77
CA TRP A 101 -8.94 -6.29 4.25
C TRP A 101 -9.32 -5.62 5.58
N HIS A 102 -10.54 -5.11 5.72
CA HIS A 102 -11.00 -4.56 7.01
C HIS A 102 -11.00 -5.60 8.13
N GLN A 103 -11.45 -6.82 7.86
CA GLN A 103 -11.43 -7.90 8.85
C GLN A 103 -9.99 -8.25 9.26
N GLU A 104 -9.07 -8.33 8.30
CA GLU A 104 -7.66 -8.62 8.56
C GLU A 104 -6.98 -7.48 9.32
N LEU A 105 -7.26 -6.23 8.95
CA LEU A 105 -6.80 -5.04 9.66
C LEU A 105 -7.23 -5.06 11.13
N ALA A 106 -8.51 -5.35 11.41
CA ALA A 106 -9.03 -5.46 12.77
C ALA A 106 -8.33 -6.56 13.58
N LYS A 107 -8.07 -7.73 12.96
CA LYS A 107 -7.32 -8.82 13.60
C LYS A 107 -5.89 -8.42 13.94
N ILE A 108 -5.20 -7.73 13.03
CA ILE A 108 -3.83 -7.26 13.24
C ILE A 108 -3.79 -6.22 14.37
N ARG A 109 -4.67 -5.20 14.35
CA ARG A 109 -4.75 -4.18 15.41
C ARG A 109 -5.01 -4.80 16.79
N ARG A 110 -5.92 -5.77 16.88
CA ARG A 110 -6.15 -6.55 18.12
C ARG A 110 -4.89 -7.30 18.57
N GLY A 111 -4.19 -7.95 17.64
CA GLY A 111 -2.93 -8.63 17.93
C GLY A 111 -1.85 -7.69 18.48
N VAL A 112 -1.69 -6.51 17.87
CA VAL A 112 -0.76 -5.47 18.36
C VAL A 112 -1.12 -5.04 19.78
N ALA A 113 -2.41 -4.78 20.04
CA ALA A 113 -2.88 -4.35 21.36
C ALA A 113 -2.72 -5.43 22.45
N LEU A 114 -2.74 -6.71 22.08
CA LEU A 114 -2.46 -7.82 23.00
C LEU A 114 -0.97 -7.89 23.32
N ILE A 115 -0.11 -7.91 22.30
CA ILE A 115 1.34 -8.04 22.47
C ILE A 115 1.94 -6.81 23.16
N SER A 116 1.44 -5.61 22.90
CA SER A 116 1.95 -4.39 23.53
C SER A 116 1.72 -4.34 25.05
N LYS A 117 0.79 -5.16 25.57
CA LYS A 117 0.50 -5.30 27.00
C LYS A 117 1.25 -6.47 27.66
N GLU A 118 1.90 -7.34 26.88
CA GLU A 118 2.68 -8.46 27.41
C GLU A 118 3.99 -7.93 28.03
N THR A 119 4.30 -8.36 29.26
CA THR A 119 5.55 -7.99 29.97
C THR A 119 6.81 -8.47 29.24
N GLN A 120 6.68 -9.57 28.49
CA GLN A 120 7.70 -10.05 27.56
C GLN A 120 7.02 -10.38 26.21
N PRO A 121 7.14 -9.50 25.21
CA PRO A 121 6.51 -9.70 23.92
C PRO A 121 6.98 -10.98 23.25
N ASP A 122 6.04 -11.86 22.88
CA ASP A 122 6.38 -13.06 22.13
C ASP A 122 6.93 -12.68 20.74
N ARG A 123 8.22 -12.96 20.53
CA ARG A 123 8.94 -12.68 19.26
C ARG A 123 8.31 -13.41 18.07
N ARG A 124 7.78 -14.62 18.26
CA ARG A 124 7.12 -15.38 17.18
C ARG A 124 5.80 -14.74 16.81
N LYS A 125 4.96 -14.37 17.79
CA LYS A 125 3.69 -13.65 17.54
C LYS A 125 3.95 -12.30 16.85
N THR A 126 4.98 -11.59 17.30
CA THR A 126 5.39 -10.30 16.70
C THR A 126 5.78 -10.47 15.24
N ARG A 127 6.64 -11.45 14.91
CA ARG A 127 7.02 -11.75 13.52
C ARG A 127 5.84 -12.16 12.65
N LEU A 128 4.91 -12.94 13.19
CA LEU A 128 3.69 -13.31 12.47
C LEU A 128 2.84 -12.07 12.14
N LEU A 129 2.66 -11.15 13.09
CA LEU A 129 1.94 -9.90 12.83
C LEU A 129 2.65 -9.04 11.79
N GLN A 130 3.99 -8.96 11.82
CA GLN A 130 4.75 -8.21 10.81
C GLN A 130 4.54 -8.78 9.40
N GLN A 131 4.49 -10.10 9.25
CA GLN A 131 4.23 -10.74 7.95
C GLN A 131 2.81 -10.45 7.47
N ARG A 132 1.82 -10.54 8.38
CA ARG A 132 0.41 -10.28 8.06
C ARG A 132 0.16 -8.82 7.68
N SER A 133 0.70 -7.86 8.45
CA SER A 133 0.58 -6.43 8.16
C SER A 133 1.26 -6.05 6.86
N LYS A 134 2.44 -6.61 6.57
CA LYS A 134 3.13 -6.41 5.29
C LYS A 134 2.32 -6.97 4.12
N LYS A 135 1.78 -8.19 4.24
CA LYS A 135 0.96 -8.81 3.19
C LYS A 135 -0.30 -7.97 2.91
N LEU A 136 -0.98 -7.53 3.97
CA LEU A 136 -2.17 -6.69 3.86
C LEU A 136 -1.83 -5.35 3.19
N PHE A 137 -0.79 -4.67 3.67
CA PHE A 137 -0.30 -3.41 3.08
C PHE A 137 0.00 -3.57 1.59
N ASN A 138 0.77 -4.60 1.20
CA ASN A 138 1.11 -4.83 -0.19
C ASN A 138 -0.13 -5.10 -1.06
N SER A 139 -1.10 -5.86 -0.54
CA SER A 139 -2.33 -6.18 -1.26
C SER A 139 -3.17 -4.94 -1.53
N VAL A 140 -3.39 -4.10 -0.50
CA VAL A 140 -4.18 -2.87 -0.61
C VAL A 140 -3.46 -1.88 -1.49
N PHE A 141 -2.15 -1.73 -1.30
CA PHE A 141 -1.33 -0.83 -2.10
C PHE A 141 -1.35 -1.20 -3.58
N ALA A 142 -1.24 -2.48 -3.92
CA ALA A 142 -1.32 -2.96 -5.30
C ALA A 142 -2.69 -2.64 -5.94
N ALA A 143 -3.78 -2.72 -5.18
CA ALA A 143 -5.09 -2.33 -5.67
C ALA A 143 -5.24 -0.81 -5.85
N ALA A 144 -4.64 -0.03 -4.95
CA ALA A 144 -4.70 1.43 -4.93
C ALA A 144 -3.93 2.13 -6.07
N ILE A 145 -3.11 1.39 -6.82
CA ILE A 145 -2.24 1.91 -7.87
C ILE A 145 -2.54 1.35 -9.25
N ASN A 146 -3.66 0.66 -9.41
CA ASN A 146 -4.14 0.21 -10.73
C ASN A 146 -4.52 1.40 -11.65
#